data_AF-A0A973S0K5-F1
#
_entry.id   AF-A0A973S0K5-F1
#
_cell.length_a   1.000
_cell.length_b   1.000
_cell.length_c   1.000
_cell.angle_alpha   90.00
_cell.angle_beta   90.00
_cell.angle_gamma   90.00
#
_symmetry.space_group_name_H-M   'P 1'
#
loop_
_entity.id
_entity.type
_entity.pdbx_description
1 polymer ?
#
loop_
_entity_poly.entity_id
_entity_poly.type
_entity_poly.pdbx_seq_one_letter_code
_entity_poly.pdbx_strand_id
1 'polypeptide(L)'
;MSTDEGASNAAKELIQLHREWVLEVSRQTKMTPTQLAKTAGMVPTTLTRIVANPDHPHALSSTTINKIVRKFGVSPPVNPDDRAFRHAVEQTVAALHSRQALQLASPADVARAVVELADWLAKAGNGKAEQFEGVVSFQVEQLRAKRST
;
A
#
# COMPACT_ATOMS: atom_id res chain seq x y z
N MET A 1 -7.72 -29.31 -2.41
CA MET A 1 -6.29 -29.01 -2.68
C MET A 1 -6.28 -27.77 -3.56
N SER A 2 -6.16 -26.58 -3.00
CA SER A 2 -6.31 -25.30 -3.74
C SER A 2 -5.64 -24.09 -3.07
N THR A 3 -4.82 -24.30 -2.03
CA THR A 3 -4.12 -23.23 -1.31
C THR A 3 -2.75 -22.87 -1.91
N ASP A 4 -2.19 -23.71 -2.78
CA ASP A 4 -0.80 -23.58 -3.25
C ASP A 4 -0.62 -22.57 -4.40
N GLU A 5 -1.64 -22.43 -5.27
CA GLU A 5 -1.60 -21.50 -6.40
C GLU A 5 -1.68 -20.02 -5.97
N GLY A 6 -2.49 -19.71 -4.96
CA GLY A 6 -2.68 -18.34 -4.46
C GLY A 6 -1.43 -17.79 -3.77
N ALA A 7 -0.75 -18.61 -2.96
CA ALA A 7 0.49 -18.22 -2.28
C ALA A 7 1.65 -18.01 -3.26
N SER A 8 1.71 -18.83 -4.33
CA SER A 8 2.72 -18.72 -5.39
C SER A 8 2.57 -17.42 -6.20
N ASN A 9 1.34 -16.99 -6.48
CA ASN A 9 1.08 -15.74 -7.19
C ASN A 9 1.42 -14.51 -6.36
N ALA A 10 1.00 -14.46 -5.09
CA ALA A 10 1.34 -13.35 -4.19
C ALA A 10 2.86 -13.19 -3.99
N ALA A 11 3.60 -14.31 -3.90
CA ALA A 11 5.05 -14.27 -3.81
C ALA A 11 5.70 -13.67 -5.08
N LYS A 12 5.21 -14.05 -6.27
CA LYS A 12 5.69 -13.51 -7.56
C LYS A 12 5.40 -12.02 -7.69
N GLU A 13 4.20 -11.58 -7.30
CA GLU A 13 3.82 -10.16 -7.29
C GLU A 13 4.73 -9.35 -6.36
N LEU A 14 5.03 -9.87 -5.16
CA LEU A 14 5.96 -9.23 -4.23
C LEU A 14 7.39 -9.12 -4.78
N ILE A 15 7.87 -10.18 -5.45
CA ILE A 15 9.20 -10.18 -6.10
C ILE A 15 9.25 -9.13 -7.21
N GLN A 16 8.21 -9.07 -8.05
CA GLN A 16 8.09 -8.11 -9.13
C GLN A 16 8.03 -6.67 -8.59
N LEU A 17 7.24 -6.43 -7.54
CA LEU A 17 7.18 -5.14 -6.85
C LEU A 17 8.56 -4.68 -6.37
N HIS A 18 9.31 -5.57 -5.72
CA HIS A 18 10.65 -5.26 -5.25
C HIS A 18 11.63 -4.99 -6.39
N ARG A 19 11.53 -5.74 -7.50
CA ARG A 19 12.34 -5.51 -8.69
C ARG A 19 12.09 -4.12 -9.27
N GLU A 20 10.82 -3.76 -9.48
CA GLU A 20 10.42 -2.45 -10.00
C GLU A 20 10.86 -1.32 -9.07
N TRP A 21 10.69 -1.51 -7.76
CA TRP A 21 11.14 -0.54 -6.78
C TRP A 21 12.66 -0.31 -6.83
N VAL A 22 13.49 -1.35 -6.95
CA VAL A 22 14.95 -1.18 -7.09
C VAL A 22 15.31 -0.43 -8.37
N LEU A 23 14.62 -0.71 -9.49
CA LEU A 23 14.82 0.01 -10.75
C LEU A 23 14.43 1.49 -10.64
N GLU A 24 13.34 1.77 -9.94
CA GLU A 24 12.88 3.14 -9.69
C GLU A 24 13.87 3.91 -8.80
N VAL A 25 14.38 3.29 -7.73
CA VAL A 25 15.43 3.90 -6.90
C VAL A 25 16.71 4.15 -7.71
N SER A 26 17.07 3.22 -8.60
CA SER A 26 18.21 3.39 -9.52
C SER A 26 18.02 4.61 -10.42
N ARG A 27 16.80 4.82 -10.93
CA ARG A 27 16.44 5.99 -11.75
C ARG A 27 16.52 7.30 -10.96
N GLN A 28 15.96 7.34 -9.75
CA GLN A 28 15.96 8.54 -8.90
C GLN A 28 17.36 8.95 -8.46
N THR A 29 18.21 7.98 -8.11
CA THR A 29 19.56 8.22 -7.60
C THR A 29 20.63 8.29 -8.70
N LYS A 30 20.28 7.95 -9.94
CA LYS A 30 21.20 7.78 -11.08
C LYS A 30 22.33 6.78 -10.79
N MET A 31 22.04 5.76 -9.98
CA MET A 31 22.99 4.70 -9.62
C MET A 31 22.53 3.36 -10.21
N THR A 32 23.49 2.52 -10.60
CA THR A 32 23.21 1.12 -10.95
C THR A 32 22.83 0.31 -9.69
N PRO A 33 22.11 -0.83 -9.81
CA PRO A 33 21.83 -1.70 -8.67
C PRO A 33 23.08 -2.14 -7.91
N THR A 34 24.19 -2.37 -8.61
CA THR A 34 25.51 -2.66 -8.03
C THR A 34 26.02 -1.51 -7.16
N GLN A 35 25.93 -0.27 -7.66
CA GLN A 35 26.34 0.93 -6.91
C GLN A 35 25.43 1.17 -5.71
N LEU A 36 24.11 1.02 -5.87
CA LEU A 36 23.15 1.12 -4.77
C LEU A 36 23.50 0.15 -3.65
N ALA A 37 23.73 -1.12 -3.99
CA ALA A 37 24.08 -2.15 -3.02
C ALA A 37 25.37 -1.81 -2.27
N LYS A 38 26.44 -1.44 -2.98
CA LYS A 38 27.71 -1.05 -2.37
C LYS A 38 27.55 0.16 -1.44
N THR A 39 26.88 1.21 -1.92
CA THR A 39 26.69 2.46 -1.18
C THR A 39 25.85 2.26 0.08
N ALA A 40 24.89 1.33 0.08
CA ALA A 40 24.10 0.99 1.27
C ALA A 40 24.75 -0.08 2.18
N GLY A 41 26.01 -0.45 1.93
CA GLY A 41 26.71 -1.45 2.75
C GLY A 41 26.15 -2.86 2.58
N MET A 42 25.89 -3.26 1.33
CA MET A 42 25.37 -4.57 0.94
C MET A 42 26.27 -5.20 -0.13
N VAL A 43 26.19 -6.52 -0.25
CA VAL A 43 26.90 -7.25 -1.32
C VAL A 43 26.30 -6.84 -2.67
N PRO A 44 27.11 -6.57 -3.71
CA PRO A 44 26.58 -6.12 -5.01
C PRO A 44 25.52 -7.06 -5.62
N THR A 45 25.69 -8.36 -5.40
CA THR A 45 24.79 -9.41 -5.90
C THR A 45 23.41 -9.38 -5.28
N THR A 46 23.22 -8.74 -4.12
CA THR A 46 21.93 -8.65 -3.44
C THR A 46 20.86 -7.97 -4.30
N LEU A 47 21.22 -6.89 -5.00
CA LEU A 47 20.27 -6.17 -5.85
C LEU A 47 20.36 -6.56 -7.32
N THR A 48 21.55 -6.93 -7.81
CA THR A 48 21.67 -7.33 -9.23
C THR A 48 20.96 -8.63 -9.52
N ARG A 49 20.86 -9.59 -8.59
CA ARG A 49 20.16 -10.86 -8.82
C ARG A 49 18.66 -10.68 -9.05
N ILE A 50 17.99 -9.89 -8.20
CA ILE A 50 16.54 -9.63 -8.34
C ILE A 50 16.22 -8.79 -9.58
N VAL A 51 17.12 -7.87 -9.97
CA VAL A 51 16.96 -7.03 -11.16
C VAL A 51 17.35 -7.73 -12.46
N ALA A 52 18.33 -8.63 -12.45
CA ALA A 52 18.76 -9.32 -13.66
C ALA A 52 17.89 -10.55 -13.98
N ASN A 53 17.36 -11.23 -12.96
CA ASN A 53 16.58 -12.46 -13.13
C ASN A 53 15.10 -12.23 -12.77
N PRO A 54 14.18 -12.17 -13.75
CA PRO A 54 12.73 -12.06 -13.48
C PRO A 54 12.19 -13.24 -12.66
N ASP A 55 12.79 -14.42 -12.80
CA ASP A 55 12.38 -15.65 -12.11
C ASP A 55 13.13 -15.84 -10.78
N HIS A 56 13.67 -14.77 -10.20
CA HIS A 56 14.37 -14.85 -8.91
C HIS A 56 13.41 -15.33 -7.81
N PRO A 57 13.68 -16.42 -7.08
CA PRO A 57 12.68 -17.05 -6.20
C PRO A 57 12.46 -16.30 -4.87
N HIS A 58 13.23 -15.25 -4.59
CA HIS A 58 13.18 -14.55 -3.31
C HIS A 58 12.96 -13.04 -3.46
N ALA A 59 12.04 -12.53 -2.65
CA ALA A 59 11.84 -11.12 -2.39
C ALA A 59 12.99 -10.52 -1.55
N LEU A 60 13.10 -9.19 -1.53
CA LEU A 60 14.02 -8.50 -0.62
C LEU A 60 13.54 -8.62 0.82
N SER A 61 14.49 -8.80 1.75
CA SER A 61 14.20 -8.74 3.18
C SER A 61 13.94 -7.30 3.64
N SER A 62 13.17 -7.14 4.72
CA SER A 62 12.92 -5.83 5.34
C SER A 62 14.21 -5.12 5.75
N THR A 63 15.25 -5.86 6.16
CA THR A 63 16.58 -5.30 6.46
C THR A 63 17.22 -4.66 5.22
N THR A 64 17.10 -5.31 4.06
CA THR A 64 17.64 -4.80 2.78
C THR A 64 16.90 -3.53 2.37
N ILE A 65 15.56 -3.56 2.45
CA ILE A 65 14.70 -2.40 2.17
C ILE A 65 15.09 -1.22 3.09
N ASN A 66 15.21 -1.47 4.40
CA ASN A 66 15.56 -0.45 5.39
C ASN A 66 16.94 0.17 5.14
N LYS A 67 17.93 -0.61 4.69
CA LYS A 67 19.25 -0.07 4.34
C LYS A 67 19.17 0.93 3.19
N ILE A 68 18.41 0.61 2.15
CA ILE A 68 18.20 1.50 0.99
C ILE A 68 17.43 2.76 1.41
N VAL A 69 16.31 2.60 2.11
CA VAL A 69 15.48 3.72 2.60
C VAL A 69 16.32 4.70 3.44
N ARG A 70 17.08 4.19 4.42
CA ARG A 70 17.92 5.04 5.28
C ARG A 70 19.07 5.70 4.52
N LYS A 71 19.68 5.01 3.56
CA LYS A 71 20.84 5.52 2.84
C LYS A 71 20.48 6.59 1.81
N PHE A 72 19.34 6.43 1.14
CA PHE A 72 18.96 7.28 -0.01
C PHE A 72 17.75 8.18 0.27
N GLY A 73 17.09 8.06 1.42
CA GLY A 73 15.92 8.88 1.76
C GLY A 73 14.70 8.62 0.88
N VAL A 74 14.60 7.43 0.29
CA VAL A 74 13.50 7.03 -0.60
C VAL A 74 12.39 6.35 0.17
N SER A 75 11.17 6.38 -0.38
CA SER A 75 10.06 5.59 0.16
C SER A 75 10.30 4.09 -0.01
N PRO A 76 9.86 3.24 0.95
CA PRO A 76 9.89 1.78 0.79
C PRO A 76 9.02 1.34 -0.39
N PRO A 77 9.18 0.09 -0.89
CA PRO A 77 8.25 -0.47 -1.86
C PRO A 77 6.85 -0.48 -1.24
N VAL A 78 5.90 0.17 -1.90
CA VAL A 78 4.49 0.22 -1.48
C VAL A 78 3.73 -0.70 -2.40
N ASN A 79 3.02 -1.69 -1.85
CA ASN A 79 2.14 -2.54 -2.65
C ASN A 79 1.12 -1.63 -3.39
N PRO A 80 0.86 -1.83 -4.70
CA PRO A 80 -0.26 -1.19 -5.39
C PRO A 80 -1.56 -1.15 -4.57
N ASP A 81 -1.86 -2.23 -3.82
CA ASP A 81 -3.01 -2.32 -2.92
C ASP A 81 -2.92 -1.29 -1.78
N ASP A 82 -1.74 -1.10 -1.19
CA ASP A 82 -1.50 -0.08 -0.16
C ASP A 82 -1.66 1.33 -0.72
N ARG A 83 -1.29 1.56 -2.00
CA ARG A 83 -1.49 2.88 -2.64
C ARG A 83 -2.97 3.14 -2.88
N ALA A 84 -3.70 2.17 -3.41
CA ALA A 84 -5.14 2.25 -3.61
C ALA A 84 -5.87 2.47 -2.28
N PHE A 85 -5.48 1.73 -1.24
CA PHE A 85 -6.02 1.88 0.10
C PHE A 85 -5.74 3.26 0.71
N ARG A 86 -4.51 3.78 0.61
CA ARG A 86 -4.18 5.14 1.07
C ARG A 86 -5.05 6.20 0.39
N HIS A 87 -5.20 6.10 -0.92
CA HIS A 87 -6.05 7.03 -1.67
C HIS A 87 -7.53 6.90 -1.25
N ALA A 88 -8.00 5.68 -1.03
CA ALA A 88 -9.34 5.42 -0.53
C ALA A 88 -9.58 5.96 0.89
N VAL A 89 -8.56 5.92 1.77
CA VAL A 89 -8.61 6.57 3.10
C VAL A 89 -8.77 8.07 2.94
N GLU A 90 -7.97 8.72 2.09
CA GLU A 90 -8.07 10.16 1.84
C GLU A 90 -9.47 10.57 1.36
N GLN A 91 -10.01 9.85 0.37
CA GLN A 91 -11.35 10.08 -0.16
C GLN A 91 -12.43 9.89 0.90
N THR A 92 -12.32 8.82 1.70
CA THR A 92 -13.25 8.51 2.79
C THR A 92 -13.26 9.60 3.86
N VAL A 93 -12.08 10.05 4.30
CA VAL A 93 -11.97 11.13 5.29
C VAL A 93 -12.58 12.42 4.75
N ALA A 94 -12.30 12.78 3.49
CA ALA A 94 -12.89 13.96 2.86
C ALA A 94 -14.43 13.86 2.76
N ALA A 95 -14.95 12.69 2.38
CA ALA A 95 -16.39 12.43 2.26
C ALA A 95 -17.11 12.48 3.61
N LEU A 96 -16.49 11.98 4.68
CA LEU A 96 -17.03 12.08 6.04
C LEU A 96 -16.92 13.51 6.59
N HIS A 97 -15.81 14.20 6.33
CA HIS A 97 -15.59 15.57 6.79
C HIS A 97 -16.62 16.55 6.17
N SER A 98 -16.85 16.47 4.86
CA SER A 98 -17.85 17.30 4.16
C SER A 98 -19.27 17.13 4.71
N ARG A 99 -19.56 15.97 5.29
CA ARG A 99 -20.83 15.63 5.93
C ARG A 99 -20.87 15.86 7.43
N GLN A 100 -19.83 16.47 8.00
CA GLN A 100 -19.75 16.69 9.44
C GLN A 100 -19.88 15.36 10.23
N ALA A 101 -19.38 14.27 9.66
CA ALA A 101 -19.54 12.93 10.21
C ALA A 101 -18.43 12.51 11.17
N LEU A 102 -17.27 13.18 11.11
CA LEU A 102 -16.10 12.85 11.94
C LEU A 102 -16.32 13.11 13.43
N GLN A 103 -17.29 13.96 13.78
CA GLN A 103 -17.66 14.28 15.16
C GLN A 103 -18.91 13.56 15.64
N LEU A 104 -19.50 12.67 14.83
CA LEU A 104 -20.78 12.04 15.16
C LEU A 104 -20.63 10.87 16.12
N ALA A 105 -19.46 10.24 16.23
CA ALA A 105 -19.24 9.13 17.14
C ALA A 105 -17.90 9.25 17.86
N SER A 106 -17.57 8.24 18.67
CA SER A 106 -16.25 8.17 19.30
C SER A 106 -15.14 8.14 18.23
N PRO A 107 -13.94 8.67 18.52
CA PRO A 107 -12.80 8.59 17.58
C PRO A 107 -12.50 7.16 17.11
N ALA A 108 -12.71 6.16 17.98
CA ALA A 108 -12.53 4.75 17.64
C ALA A 108 -13.57 4.24 16.62
N ASP A 109 -14.84 4.62 16.75
CA ASP A 109 -15.88 4.24 15.80
C ASP A 109 -15.70 4.93 14.44
N VAL A 110 -15.29 6.19 14.46
CA VAL A 110 -14.97 6.94 13.23
C VAL A 110 -13.76 6.33 12.52
N ALA A 111 -12.70 5.99 13.27
CA ALA A 111 -11.54 5.33 12.69
C ALA A 111 -11.91 3.97 12.06
N ARG A 112 -12.75 3.18 12.72
CA ARG A 112 -13.24 1.90 12.17
C ARG A 112 -14.03 2.11 10.89
N ALA A 113 -14.95 3.07 10.87
CA ALA A 113 -15.74 3.43 9.70
C ALA A 113 -14.85 3.88 8.53
N VAL A 114 -13.80 4.66 8.80
CA VAL A 114 -12.82 5.08 7.77
C VAL A 114 -12.12 3.88 7.16
N VAL A 115 -11.64 2.95 7.99
CA VAL A 115 -10.94 1.74 7.51
C VAL A 115 -11.86 0.86 6.68
N GLU A 116 -13.10 0.62 7.13
CA GLU A 116 -14.08 -0.22 6.41
C GLU A 116 -14.47 0.37 5.05
N LEU A 117 -14.76 1.68 5.01
CA LEU A 117 -15.08 2.38 3.76
C LEU A 117 -13.89 2.43 2.81
N ALA A 118 -12.69 2.67 3.32
CA ALA A 118 -11.48 2.71 2.51
C ALA A 118 -11.13 1.32 1.93
N ASP A 119 -11.30 0.26 2.72
CA ASP A 119 -11.09 -1.13 2.28
C ASP A 119 -12.09 -1.51 1.17
N TRP A 120 -13.36 -1.15 1.35
CA TRP A 120 -14.39 -1.34 0.32
C TRP A 120 -14.04 -0.59 -0.97
N LEU A 121 -13.69 0.70 -0.86
CA LEU A 121 -13.41 1.56 -2.01
C LEU A 121 -12.14 1.12 -2.76
N ALA A 122 -11.09 0.71 -2.04
CA ALA A 122 -9.87 0.19 -2.63
C ALA A 122 -10.12 -1.08 -3.47
N LYS A 123 -11.03 -1.95 -3.00
CA LYS A 123 -11.43 -3.18 -3.70
C LYS A 123 -12.43 -2.94 -4.83
N ALA A 124 -13.24 -1.90 -4.73
CA ALA A 124 -14.29 -1.58 -5.70
C ALA A 124 -13.74 -1.05 -7.04
N GLY A 125 -12.57 -0.41 -7.03
CA GLY A 125 -11.95 0.21 -8.22
C GLY A 125 -12.66 1.49 -8.68
N ASN A 126 -12.05 2.21 -9.65
CA ASN A 126 -12.47 3.57 -10.06
C ASN A 126 -13.88 3.67 -10.69
N GLY A 127 -14.56 2.56 -10.99
CA GLY A 127 -15.83 2.55 -11.74
C GLY A 127 -17.11 2.75 -10.89
N LYS A 128 -17.00 3.02 -9.59
CA LYS A 128 -18.13 2.94 -8.65
C LYS A 128 -18.38 4.22 -7.83
N ALA A 129 -18.03 5.38 -8.36
CA ALA A 129 -18.18 6.67 -7.67
C ALA A 129 -19.61 6.92 -7.15
N GLU A 130 -20.64 6.59 -7.94
CA GLU A 130 -22.04 6.74 -7.52
C GLU A 130 -22.43 5.80 -6.37
N GLN A 131 -21.84 4.60 -6.33
CA GLN A 131 -22.07 3.65 -5.24
C GLN A 131 -21.36 4.11 -3.96
N PHE A 132 -20.20 4.75 -4.08
CA PHE A 132 -19.45 5.27 -2.94
C PHE A 132 -20.24 6.30 -2.14
N GLU A 133 -20.90 7.25 -2.80
CA GLU A 133 -21.71 8.27 -2.11
C GLU A 133 -22.89 7.66 -1.32
N GLY A 134 -23.52 6.61 -1.87
CA GLY A 134 -24.57 5.86 -1.19
C GLY A 134 -24.05 5.12 0.05
N VAL A 135 -22.90 4.45 -0.08
CA VAL A 135 -22.26 3.71 1.03
C VAL A 135 -21.79 4.66 2.14
N VAL A 136 -21.20 5.80 1.77
CA VAL A 136 -20.83 6.85 2.74
C VAL A 136 -22.06 7.35 3.48
N SER A 137 -23.16 7.64 2.78
CA SER A 137 -24.38 8.15 3.39
C SER A 137 -24.97 7.15 4.39
N PHE A 138 -24.99 5.86 4.06
CA PHE A 138 -25.39 4.81 4.98
C PHE A 138 -24.49 4.75 6.23
N GLN A 139 -23.17 4.87 6.05
CA GLN A 139 -22.23 4.85 7.17
C GLN A 139 -22.40 6.06 8.10
N VAL A 140 -22.71 7.24 7.55
CA VAL A 140 -23.01 8.43 8.37
C VAL A 140 -24.22 8.19 9.26
N GLU A 141 -25.29 7.57 8.76
CA GLU A 141 -26.46 7.24 9.57
C GLU A 141 -26.13 6.24 10.69
N GLN A 142 -25.27 5.26 10.44
CA GLN A 142 -24.79 4.37 11.50
C GLN A 142 -24.01 5.11 12.59
N LEU A 143 -23.15 6.06 12.21
CA LEU A 143 -22.41 6.87 13.17
C LEU A 143 -23.34 7.75 14.00
N ARG A 144 -24.42 8.30 13.41
CA ARG A 144 -25.46 9.05 14.14
C ARG A 144 -26.18 8.21 15.18
N ALA A 145 -26.54 6.98 14.81
CA ALA A 145 -27.22 6.06 15.71
C ALA A 145 -26.37 5.76 16.97
N LYS A 146 -25.06 5.54 16.80
CA LYS A 146 -24.12 5.29 17.89
C LYS A 146 -23.91 6.45 18.85
N ARG A 147 -24.18 7.70 18.44
CA ARG A 147 -24.14 8.86 19.33
C ARG A 147 -25.32 8.90 20.32
N SER A 148 -26.42 8.31 19.91
CA SER A 148 -27.71 8.42 20.60
C SER A 148 -27.90 7.32 21.66
N THR A 149 -26.92 6.41 21.75
CA THR A 149 -26.82 5.31 22.74
C THR A 149 -25.70 5.60 23.72
#